data_AF-A0A453LRK3-F1
#
_entry.id   AF-A0A453LRK3-F1
#
_cell.length_a   1.000
_cell.length_b   1.000
_cell.length_c   1.000
_cell.angle_alpha   90.00
_cell.angle_beta   90.00
_cell.angle_gamma   90.00
#
_symmetry.space_group_name_H-M   'P 1'
#
loop_
_entity.id
_entity.type
_entity.pdbx_description
1 polymer ?
#
loop_
_entity_poly.entity_id
_entity_poly.type
_entity_poly.pdbx_seq_one_letter_code
_entity_poly.pdbx_strand_id
1 'polypeptide(L)'
;MRKRFPLQLVKDLIPMGGDYLLKPPKPQVIKQDEKAWMTDAEFAREILAGVNPMMITRVTEFPPKSTLDPSQYGDQTSTITEAQIGSSLEGLTAQQAVSSNRLYILDHHDHMMPYLVRLNNLDDTFLYATRTLLFLKGDGTLAPVAIELSTPLLQGGLTTAKSTVYTPASTGVEAWIWQLAKAYVCVNDYGYHQLVSHWLNTHAVMEPFIIATNRQLSVTHPVHKLLHPHYRDTMNINSRARELLVSAGGIIELTVFQRKYAMEMSSVTYKDWNFNEQALPDDLIKRGMAVPDPSSPHKVRLLLEDYPYAVDGLAIWTAIEQWVTEYLAIYYTSDSVLQSDVELQAWWKEVREVGHGDLKDAAWWPKMKTVAELVKACATIIWTGSALHAAVNFGQYPYAGYHPNKPSASRRPMPEPDTEEYALLARDPEKVFIRTITNQMQAIIGISLLEILSKHSSDEIYLGQRDTPEWTSDAKALEAFKRFGTRLEGIESQVVALNGNPQLKNRNGPAQFPYMLLYPNTSDHTGKAEGLTARGIPNSISI
;
A
#
# COMPACT_ATOMS: atom_id res chain seq x y z
N MET A 1 -14.71 33.82 -15.64
CA MET A 1 -14.46 33.20 -14.32
C MET A 1 -13.11 32.48 -14.31
N ARG A 2 -11.99 33.22 -14.32
CA ARG A 2 -10.65 32.71 -13.97
C ARG A 2 -10.47 32.81 -12.44
N LYS A 3 -11.34 32.15 -11.67
CA LYS A 3 -11.38 32.26 -10.21
C LYS A 3 -11.21 30.87 -9.59
N ARG A 4 -10.14 30.75 -8.79
CA ARG A 4 -9.65 29.60 -8.00
C ARG A 4 -8.87 28.54 -8.79
N PHE A 5 -7.55 28.66 -8.66
CA PHE A 5 -6.57 27.70 -9.16
C PHE A 5 -6.61 26.42 -8.29
N PRO A 6 -6.56 25.20 -8.86
CA PRO A 6 -6.53 23.95 -8.09
C PRO A 6 -5.33 23.83 -7.14
N LEU A 7 -4.21 24.50 -7.43
CA LEU A 7 -3.06 24.57 -6.52
C LEU A 7 -3.40 25.21 -5.17
N GLN A 8 -4.44 26.05 -5.09
CA GLN A 8 -4.83 26.64 -3.81
C GLN A 8 -5.37 25.57 -2.86
N LEU A 9 -6.14 24.59 -3.35
CA LEU A 9 -6.61 23.46 -2.53
C LEU A 9 -5.44 22.66 -1.95
N VAL A 10 -4.39 22.45 -2.76
CA VAL A 10 -3.17 21.77 -2.33
C VAL A 10 -2.43 22.57 -1.26
N LYS A 11 -2.36 23.90 -1.40
CA LYS A 11 -1.77 24.79 -0.39
C LYS A 11 -2.59 24.84 0.90
N ASP A 12 -3.91 24.83 0.78
CA ASP A 12 -4.83 24.90 1.92
C ASP A 12 -4.81 23.61 2.76
N LEU A 13 -4.28 22.51 2.22
CA LEU A 13 -4.04 21.26 2.95
C LEU A 13 -2.92 21.41 4.00
N ILE A 14 -1.95 22.29 3.75
CA ILE A 14 -0.76 22.51 4.58
C ILE A 14 -1.14 23.30 5.84
N PRO A 15 -0.68 22.90 7.05
CA PRO A 15 -0.86 23.71 8.26
C PRO A 15 -0.26 25.11 8.14
N MET A 16 -0.76 26.07 8.92
CA MET A 16 -0.12 27.38 9.04
C MET A 16 1.35 27.22 9.47
N GLY A 17 2.29 27.52 8.55
CA GLY A 17 3.73 27.39 8.76
C GLY A 17 4.41 26.21 8.05
N GLY A 18 3.68 25.36 7.31
CA GLY A 18 4.29 24.29 6.52
C GLY A 18 4.83 24.75 5.16
N ASP A 19 5.89 24.10 4.70
CA ASP A 19 6.61 24.46 3.46
C ASP A 19 6.28 23.53 2.27
N TYR A 20 6.02 24.12 1.10
CA TYR A 20 5.94 23.42 -0.19
C TYR A 20 6.95 23.97 -1.19
N LEU A 21 7.47 23.11 -2.07
CA LEU A 21 8.44 23.51 -3.08
C LEU A 21 7.71 23.85 -4.38
N LEU A 22 7.91 25.07 -4.88
CA LEU A 22 7.42 25.44 -6.22
C LEU A 22 8.09 24.64 -7.35
N LYS A 23 9.26 24.03 -7.06
CA LYS A 23 10.01 23.13 -7.93
C LYS A 23 10.49 21.95 -7.08
N PRO A 24 9.73 20.86 -7.01
CA PRO A 24 10.12 19.73 -6.18
C PRO A 24 11.36 19.02 -6.79
N PRO A 25 12.16 18.32 -5.98
CA PRO A 25 13.38 17.66 -6.45
C PRO A 25 13.06 16.55 -7.45
N LYS A 26 14.02 16.19 -8.31
CA LYS A 26 13.83 15.06 -9.23
C LYS A 26 13.45 13.78 -8.46
N PRO A 27 12.31 13.12 -8.78
CA PRO A 27 11.89 11.89 -8.11
C PRO A 27 12.96 10.80 -8.15
N GLN A 28 13.06 10.03 -7.07
CA GLN A 28 14.10 9.04 -6.85
C GLN A 28 14.10 7.96 -7.94
N VAL A 29 12.93 7.51 -8.40
CA VAL A 29 12.79 6.47 -9.43
C VAL A 29 13.44 6.82 -10.77
N ILE A 30 13.59 8.11 -11.09
CA ILE A 30 14.27 8.58 -12.31
C ILE A 30 15.61 9.28 -12.03
N LYS A 31 16.06 9.29 -10.77
CA LYS A 31 17.19 10.11 -10.35
C LYS A 31 18.51 9.62 -10.94
N GLN A 32 18.75 8.31 -10.89
CA GLN A 32 19.98 7.67 -11.39
C GLN A 32 19.86 7.24 -12.85
N ASP A 33 18.69 6.70 -13.25
CA ASP A 33 18.38 6.29 -14.62
C ASP A 33 16.96 6.75 -15.00
N GLU A 34 16.86 7.62 -16.00
CA GLU A 34 15.60 8.22 -16.44
C GLU A 34 14.67 7.25 -17.19
N LYS A 35 15.16 6.06 -17.54
CA LYS A 35 14.43 5.05 -18.31
C LYS A 35 14.25 3.73 -17.56
N ALA A 36 14.87 3.54 -16.39
CA ALA A 36 14.74 2.33 -15.59
C ALA A 36 13.28 1.96 -15.29
N TRP A 37 12.42 2.95 -15.03
CA TRP A 37 10.97 2.79 -14.81
C TRP A 37 10.23 2.08 -15.97
N MET A 38 10.78 2.15 -17.20
CA MET A 38 10.19 1.49 -18.37
C MET A 38 10.49 -0.01 -18.40
N THR A 39 11.46 -0.49 -17.62
CA THR A 39 11.87 -1.90 -17.66
C THR A 39 10.85 -2.80 -16.98
N ASP A 40 10.72 -4.03 -17.47
CA ASP A 40 9.87 -5.04 -16.83
C ASP A 40 10.38 -5.42 -15.43
N ALA A 41 11.69 -5.37 -15.24
CA ALA A 41 12.33 -5.62 -13.96
C ALA A 41 11.93 -4.57 -12.91
N GLU A 42 11.95 -3.27 -13.24
CA GLU A 42 11.52 -2.24 -12.28
C GLU A 42 10.00 -2.29 -12.03
N PHE A 43 9.20 -2.49 -13.08
CA PHE A 43 7.74 -2.66 -12.94
C PHE A 43 7.39 -3.80 -11.96
N ALA A 44 8.01 -4.98 -12.12
CA ALA A 44 7.76 -6.10 -11.21
C ALA A 44 8.37 -5.90 -9.82
N ARG A 45 9.53 -5.23 -9.72
CA ARG A 45 10.18 -4.94 -8.43
C ARG A 45 9.35 -3.97 -7.59
N GLU A 46 8.74 -2.95 -8.18
CA GLU A 46 7.88 -2.00 -7.46
C GLU A 46 6.66 -2.67 -6.83
N ILE A 47 6.23 -3.83 -7.33
CA ILE A 47 5.16 -4.62 -6.70
C ILE A 47 5.62 -5.25 -5.35
N LEU A 48 6.92 -5.44 -5.15
CA LEU A 48 7.51 -5.95 -3.91
C LEU A 48 8.10 -4.87 -3.00
N ALA A 49 8.52 -3.76 -3.60
CA ALA A 49 9.37 -2.77 -2.94
C ALA A 49 9.18 -1.35 -3.51
N GLY A 50 7.98 -1.06 -4.03
CA GLY A 50 7.54 0.26 -4.44
C GLY A 50 6.57 0.86 -3.42
N VAL A 51 5.70 1.75 -3.89
CA VAL A 51 4.74 2.49 -3.04
C VAL A 51 3.52 1.66 -2.59
N ASN A 52 3.21 0.56 -3.30
CA ASN A 52 2.09 -0.34 -2.95
C ASN A 52 2.54 -1.80 -2.88
N PRO A 53 3.44 -2.16 -1.95
CA PRO A 53 4.13 -3.44 -1.99
C PRO A 53 3.32 -4.60 -1.39
N MET A 54 2.01 -4.47 -1.19
CA MET A 54 1.18 -5.41 -0.40
C MET A 54 0.06 -6.10 -1.17
N MET A 55 -0.10 -5.81 -2.47
CA MET A 55 -1.22 -6.33 -3.26
C MET A 55 -0.94 -7.66 -3.96
N ILE A 56 0.33 -8.01 -4.13
CA ILE A 56 0.71 -9.26 -4.80
C ILE A 56 0.27 -10.48 -3.98
N THR A 57 -0.26 -11.49 -4.68
CA THR A 57 -0.62 -12.78 -4.11
C THR A 57 0.02 -13.92 -4.90
N ARG A 58 0.15 -15.08 -4.25
CA ARG A 58 0.58 -16.30 -4.93
C ARG A 58 -0.59 -16.91 -5.70
N VAL A 59 -0.35 -17.34 -6.93
CA VAL A 59 -1.34 -18.07 -7.72
C VAL A 59 -1.46 -19.49 -7.19
N THR A 60 -2.68 -19.90 -6.83
CA THR A 60 -2.98 -21.25 -6.34
C THR A 60 -3.66 -22.14 -7.37
N GLU A 61 -4.25 -21.54 -8.41
CA GLU A 61 -4.87 -22.24 -9.54
C GLU A 61 -4.66 -21.48 -10.85
N PHE A 62 -4.57 -22.20 -11.97
CA PHE A 62 -4.38 -21.62 -13.30
C PHE A 62 -5.38 -22.22 -14.30
N PRO A 63 -6.09 -21.40 -15.10
CA PRO A 63 -6.06 -19.93 -15.11
C PRO A 63 -6.65 -19.32 -13.81
N PRO A 64 -6.24 -18.09 -13.41
CA PRO A 64 -6.82 -17.40 -12.26
C PRO A 64 -8.33 -17.23 -12.41
N LYS A 65 -9.07 -17.39 -11.32
CA LYS A 65 -10.53 -17.22 -11.28
C LYS A 65 -10.94 -15.94 -10.57
N SER A 66 -12.07 -15.39 -11.00
CA SER A 66 -12.74 -14.29 -10.32
C SER A 66 -13.61 -14.81 -9.18
N THR A 67 -13.77 -13.96 -8.17
CA THR A 67 -14.67 -14.12 -7.02
C THR A 67 -15.97 -13.32 -7.18
N LEU A 68 -16.14 -12.57 -8.27
CA LEU A 68 -17.37 -11.84 -8.57
C LEU A 68 -18.55 -12.79 -8.69
N ASP A 69 -19.73 -12.33 -8.24
CA ASP A 69 -20.98 -13.09 -8.29
C ASP A 69 -21.33 -13.48 -9.75
N PRO A 70 -21.27 -14.77 -10.13
CA PRO A 70 -21.53 -15.20 -11.50
C PRO A 70 -22.94 -14.90 -11.97
N SER A 71 -23.90 -14.72 -11.05
CA SER A 71 -25.29 -14.34 -11.40
C SER A 71 -25.41 -12.90 -11.87
N GLN A 72 -24.40 -12.06 -11.63
CA GLN A 72 -24.35 -10.66 -12.07
C GLN A 72 -23.27 -10.45 -13.14
N TYR A 73 -22.15 -11.15 -13.04
CA TYR A 73 -20.96 -10.92 -13.88
C TYR A 73 -20.66 -12.05 -14.86
N GLY A 74 -21.38 -13.18 -14.81
CA GLY A 74 -21.10 -14.35 -15.65
C GLY A 74 -19.75 -15.01 -15.33
N ASP A 75 -19.21 -15.78 -16.27
CA ASP A 75 -17.86 -16.33 -16.15
C ASP A 75 -16.83 -15.22 -16.37
N GLN A 76 -16.01 -15.01 -15.34
CA GLN A 76 -14.97 -14.00 -15.25
C GLN A 76 -13.58 -14.65 -15.09
N THR A 77 -13.47 -15.95 -15.40
CA THR A 77 -12.21 -16.70 -15.43
C THR A 77 -11.24 -16.04 -16.40
N SER A 78 -9.97 -15.91 -15.98
CA SER A 78 -8.94 -15.29 -16.80
C SER A 78 -8.78 -16.00 -18.14
N THR A 79 -8.58 -15.20 -19.19
CA THR A 79 -8.34 -15.67 -20.56
C THR A 79 -6.85 -15.94 -20.85
N ILE A 80 -5.97 -15.74 -19.87
CA ILE A 80 -4.54 -16.05 -20.00
C ILE A 80 -4.36 -17.57 -20.18
N THR A 81 -3.70 -17.96 -21.26
CA THR A 81 -3.44 -19.35 -21.60
C THR A 81 -1.98 -19.74 -21.35
N GLU A 82 -1.75 -21.02 -21.12
CA GLU A 82 -0.39 -21.55 -20.96
C GLU A 82 0.48 -21.31 -22.21
N ALA A 83 -0.10 -21.39 -23.40
CA ALA A 83 0.60 -21.14 -24.66
C ALA A 83 1.17 -19.71 -24.75
N GLN A 84 0.50 -18.72 -24.15
CA GLN A 84 0.94 -17.33 -24.16
C GLN A 84 2.12 -17.09 -23.20
N ILE A 85 2.20 -17.82 -22.09
CA ILE A 85 3.18 -17.56 -21.03
C ILE A 85 4.34 -18.56 -21.01
N GLY A 86 4.20 -19.72 -21.65
CA GLY A 86 5.12 -20.86 -21.50
C GLY A 86 6.59 -20.55 -21.79
N SER A 87 6.87 -19.68 -22.77
CA SER A 87 8.25 -19.25 -23.09
C SER A 87 8.93 -18.47 -21.96
N SER A 88 8.16 -17.93 -21.03
CA SER A 88 8.63 -17.07 -19.93
C SER A 88 8.75 -17.80 -18.59
N LEU A 89 8.43 -19.10 -18.53
CA LEU A 89 8.39 -19.90 -17.30
C LEU A 89 9.65 -20.75 -17.06
N GLU A 90 10.79 -20.40 -17.67
CA GLU A 90 12.07 -21.14 -17.54
C GLU A 90 11.93 -22.66 -17.82
N GLY A 91 11.08 -23.03 -18.77
CA GLY A 91 10.84 -24.43 -19.16
C GLY A 91 9.84 -25.18 -18.27
N LEU A 92 9.23 -24.54 -17.28
CA LEU A 92 8.13 -25.10 -16.50
C LEU A 92 6.79 -24.97 -17.22
N THR A 93 5.89 -25.93 -16.97
CA THR A 93 4.46 -25.75 -17.27
C THR A 93 3.82 -24.77 -16.28
N ALA A 94 2.65 -24.23 -16.62
CA ALA A 94 1.92 -23.34 -15.71
C ALA A 94 1.62 -24.03 -14.36
N GLN A 95 1.19 -25.30 -14.39
CA GLN A 95 0.90 -26.08 -13.18
C GLN A 95 2.17 -26.40 -12.37
N GLN A 96 3.31 -26.61 -13.01
CA GLN A 96 4.60 -26.76 -12.32
C GLN A 96 5.04 -25.45 -11.66
N ALA A 97 4.83 -24.31 -12.32
CA ALA A 97 5.12 -23.00 -11.74
C ALA A 97 4.23 -22.70 -10.51
N VAL A 98 2.93 -23.05 -10.58
CA VAL A 98 2.00 -22.94 -9.43
C VAL A 98 2.45 -23.85 -8.27
N SER A 99 2.70 -25.13 -8.53
CA SER A 99 3.05 -26.10 -7.47
C SER A 99 4.41 -25.83 -6.83
N SER A 100 5.33 -25.19 -7.54
CA SER A 100 6.64 -24.78 -7.04
C SER A 100 6.67 -23.37 -6.43
N ASN A 101 5.51 -22.72 -6.23
CA ASN A 101 5.39 -21.36 -5.69
C ASN A 101 6.11 -20.28 -6.51
N ARG A 102 6.14 -20.46 -7.84
CA ARG A 102 6.83 -19.56 -8.76
C ARG A 102 5.90 -18.68 -9.58
N LEU A 103 4.58 -18.82 -9.43
CA LEU A 103 3.59 -18.00 -10.13
C LEU A 103 2.84 -17.11 -9.14
N TYR A 104 2.79 -15.81 -9.45
CA TYR A 104 2.20 -14.75 -8.64
C TYR A 104 1.31 -13.88 -9.50
N ILE A 105 0.41 -13.12 -8.86
CA ILE A 105 -0.53 -12.25 -9.54
C ILE A 105 -0.71 -10.93 -8.80
N LEU A 106 -0.76 -9.85 -9.56
CA LEU A 106 -1.34 -8.59 -9.13
C LEU A 106 -2.71 -8.49 -9.79
N ASP A 107 -3.77 -8.76 -9.02
CA ASP A 107 -5.14 -8.85 -9.51
C ASP A 107 -5.97 -7.64 -9.05
N HIS A 108 -6.27 -6.75 -9.99
CA HIS A 108 -7.18 -5.61 -9.77
C HIS A 108 -8.55 -5.85 -10.43
N HIS A 109 -8.77 -7.00 -11.04
CA HIS A 109 -9.92 -7.24 -11.90
C HIS A 109 -11.24 -7.10 -11.13
N ASP A 110 -11.36 -7.84 -10.02
CA ASP A 110 -12.60 -7.90 -9.25
C ASP A 110 -12.91 -6.57 -8.54
N HIS A 111 -11.87 -5.80 -8.22
CA HIS A 111 -12.01 -4.47 -7.64
C HIS A 111 -12.48 -3.42 -8.66
N MET A 112 -12.14 -3.61 -9.95
CA MET A 112 -12.42 -2.63 -11.00
C MET A 112 -13.68 -2.94 -11.80
N MET A 113 -13.92 -4.22 -12.15
CA MET A 113 -15.02 -4.64 -13.04
C MET A 113 -16.39 -4.08 -12.62
N PRO A 114 -16.79 -4.06 -11.32
CA PRO A 114 -18.06 -3.48 -10.88
C PRO A 114 -18.24 -1.98 -11.17
N TYR A 115 -17.15 -1.27 -11.44
CA TYR A 115 -17.15 0.18 -11.63
C TYR A 115 -16.91 0.60 -13.09
N LEU A 116 -16.38 -0.28 -13.95
CA LEU A 116 -15.93 0.11 -15.29
C LEU A 116 -17.04 0.71 -16.16
N VAL A 117 -18.27 0.19 -16.13
CA VAL A 117 -19.38 0.75 -16.91
C VAL A 117 -19.64 2.21 -16.51
N ARG A 118 -19.60 2.52 -15.21
CA ARG A 118 -19.84 3.87 -14.71
C ARG A 118 -18.67 4.80 -14.99
N LEU A 119 -17.44 4.31 -14.76
CA LEU A 119 -16.23 5.08 -14.94
C LEU A 119 -15.95 5.40 -16.41
N ASN A 120 -16.05 4.42 -17.31
CA ASN A 120 -15.77 4.61 -18.74
C ASN A 120 -16.84 5.44 -19.47
N ASN A 121 -17.97 5.75 -18.80
CA ASN A 121 -18.98 6.70 -19.29
C ASN A 121 -18.74 8.15 -18.79
N LEU A 122 -17.69 8.40 -18.01
CA LEU A 122 -17.27 9.75 -17.67
C LEU A 122 -16.37 10.33 -18.76
N ASP A 123 -16.39 11.66 -18.90
CA ASP A 123 -15.51 12.35 -19.84
C ASP A 123 -14.04 12.23 -19.45
N ASP A 124 -13.16 12.15 -20.47
CA ASP A 124 -11.71 12.12 -20.31
C ASP A 124 -11.20 11.03 -19.35
N THR A 125 -11.80 9.83 -19.39
CA THR A 125 -11.30 8.65 -18.68
C THR A 125 -11.58 7.38 -19.47
N PHE A 126 -10.67 6.42 -19.40
CA PHE A 126 -10.89 5.07 -19.90
C PHE A 126 -10.03 4.10 -19.10
N LEU A 127 -10.63 3.02 -18.62
CA LEU A 127 -10.02 2.06 -17.71
C LEU A 127 -10.31 0.63 -18.16
N TYR A 128 -9.35 -0.23 -17.84
CA TYR A 128 -9.50 -1.68 -17.87
C TYR A 128 -9.50 -2.21 -16.44
N ALA A 129 -10.13 -3.37 -16.25
CA ALA A 129 -9.91 -4.24 -15.12
C ALA A 129 -8.69 -5.10 -15.44
N THR A 130 -7.60 -4.92 -14.68
CA THR A 130 -6.32 -5.54 -15.01
C THR A 130 -5.99 -6.75 -14.16
N ARG A 131 -5.37 -7.77 -14.77
CA ARG A 131 -4.62 -8.83 -14.09
C ARG A 131 -3.21 -8.89 -14.62
N THR A 132 -2.21 -8.94 -13.75
CA THR A 132 -0.81 -9.11 -14.14
C THR A 132 -0.28 -10.41 -13.58
N LEU A 133 0.13 -11.33 -14.44
CA LEU A 133 0.77 -12.57 -14.04
C LEU A 133 2.28 -12.37 -13.96
N LEU A 134 2.89 -12.78 -12.86
CA LEU A 134 4.32 -12.67 -12.60
C LEU A 134 4.93 -14.04 -12.32
N PHE A 135 6.13 -14.25 -12.84
CA PHE A 135 6.91 -15.45 -12.60
C PHE A 135 8.15 -15.11 -11.75
N LEU A 136 8.34 -15.88 -10.68
CA LEU A 136 9.55 -15.82 -9.85
C LEU A 136 10.66 -16.60 -10.52
N LYS A 137 11.65 -15.90 -11.07
CA LYS A 137 12.80 -16.47 -11.76
C LYS A 137 13.75 -17.19 -10.80
N GLY A 138 14.61 -18.05 -11.34
CA GLY A 138 15.59 -18.80 -10.55
C GLY A 138 16.62 -17.90 -9.84
N ASP A 139 16.71 -16.63 -10.25
CA ASP A 139 17.59 -15.62 -9.66
C ASP A 139 16.93 -14.77 -8.56
N GLY A 140 15.71 -15.14 -8.12
CA GLY A 140 14.99 -14.50 -7.02
C GLY A 140 14.20 -13.24 -7.40
N THR A 141 14.19 -12.83 -8.67
CA THR A 141 13.44 -11.64 -9.14
C THR A 141 12.15 -12.03 -9.83
N LEU A 142 11.14 -11.16 -9.75
CA LEU A 142 9.89 -11.32 -10.51
C LEU A 142 10.06 -10.81 -11.94
N ALA A 143 9.43 -11.52 -12.88
CA ALA A 143 9.25 -11.08 -14.26
C ALA A 143 7.74 -11.05 -14.59
N PRO A 144 7.20 -9.95 -15.13
CA PRO A 144 5.84 -9.96 -15.65
C PRO A 144 5.80 -10.83 -16.91
N VAL A 145 4.84 -11.76 -16.99
CA VAL A 145 4.73 -12.70 -18.12
C VAL A 145 3.48 -12.49 -18.96
N ALA A 146 2.44 -11.88 -18.39
CA ALA A 146 1.24 -11.48 -19.10
C ALA A 146 0.49 -10.37 -18.35
N ILE A 147 -0.19 -9.51 -19.10
CA ILE A 147 -1.19 -8.56 -18.60
C ILE A 147 -2.49 -8.81 -19.35
N GLU A 148 -3.55 -9.11 -18.60
CA GLU A 148 -4.91 -9.19 -19.12
C GLU A 148 -5.62 -7.86 -18.87
N LEU A 149 -6.13 -7.24 -19.93
CA LEU A 149 -6.95 -6.03 -19.87
C LEU A 149 -8.40 -6.38 -20.21
N SER A 150 -9.29 -6.22 -19.24
CA SER A 150 -10.70 -6.59 -19.36
C SER A 150 -11.60 -5.36 -19.43
N THR A 151 -12.56 -5.35 -20.35
CA THR A 151 -13.63 -4.35 -20.47
C THR A 151 -15.00 -4.97 -20.21
N PRO A 152 -15.97 -4.21 -19.67
CA PRO A 152 -17.29 -4.75 -19.42
C PRO A 152 -18.06 -4.92 -20.74
N LEU A 153 -18.72 -6.06 -20.89
CA LEU A 153 -19.66 -6.35 -21.98
C LEU A 153 -21.04 -6.63 -21.37
N LEU A 154 -22.04 -5.83 -21.73
CA LEU A 154 -23.41 -6.03 -21.27
C LEU A 154 -24.12 -7.04 -22.17
N GLN A 155 -24.31 -8.27 -21.68
CA GLN A 155 -24.93 -9.34 -22.46
C GLN A 155 -25.86 -10.19 -21.58
N GLY A 156 -27.09 -10.42 -22.04
CA GLY A 156 -28.04 -11.32 -21.36
C GLY A 156 -28.44 -10.87 -19.96
N GLY A 157 -28.37 -9.57 -19.65
CA GLY A 157 -28.62 -9.03 -18.31
C GLY A 157 -27.42 -9.11 -17.35
N LEU A 158 -26.27 -9.61 -17.82
CA LEU A 158 -25.03 -9.72 -17.06
C LEU A 158 -24.01 -8.67 -17.52
N THR A 159 -23.06 -8.34 -16.64
CA THR A 159 -21.85 -7.57 -16.98
C THR A 159 -20.69 -8.54 -17.12
N THR A 160 -20.52 -9.13 -18.31
CA THR A 160 -19.40 -10.06 -18.61
C THR A 160 -18.12 -9.30 -18.98
N ALA A 161 -17.01 -10.01 -19.18
CA ALA A 161 -15.75 -9.41 -19.61
C ALA A 161 -15.45 -9.70 -21.10
N LYS A 162 -15.00 -8.68 -21.81
CA LYS A 162 -14.20 -8.82 -23.03
C LYS A 162 -12.75 -8.51 -22.68
N SER A 163 -11.92 -9.54 -22.72
CA SER A 163 -10.51 -9.48 -22.32
C SER A 163 -9.56 -9.56 -23.50
N THR A 164 -8.40 -8.94 -23.37
CA THR A 164 -7.26 -9.10 -24.27
C THR A 164 -5.99 -9.27 -23.46
N VAL A 165 -5.20 -10.28 -23.82
CA VAL A 165 -3.96 -10.63 -23.12
C VAL A 165 -2.77 -10.11 -23.91
N TYR A 166 -1.93 -9.33 -23.24
CA TYR A 166 -0.67 -8.80 -23.76
C TYR A 166 0.49 -9.52 -23.08
N THR A 167 1.54 -9.82 -23.84
CA THR A 167 2.76 -10.46 -23.35
C THR A 167 3.97 -9.53 -23.57
N PRO A 168 5.08 -9.74 -22.82
CA PRO A 168 6.27 -8.91 -22.95
C PRO A 168 6.79 -8.83 -24.39
N ALA A 169 7.02 -7.61 -24.86
CA ALA A 169 7.65 -7.31 -26.14
C ALA A 169 8.71 -6.22 -25.97
N SER A 170 9.81 -6.33 -26.72
CA SER A 170 10.99 -5.45 -26.57
C SER A 170 11.32 -4.62 -27.80
N THR A 171 10.63 -4.84 -28.93
CA THR A 171 10.89 -4.11 -30.18
C THR A 171 9.61 -3.62 -30.85
N GLY A 172 9.76 -2.58 -31.70
CA GLY A 172 8.70 -2.05 -32.55
C GLY A 172 7.51 -1.47 -31.78
N VAL A 173 6.35 -1.44 -32.44
CA VAL A 173 5.08 -0.96 -31.87
C VAL A 173 4.61 -1.83 -30.71
N GLU A 174 4.87 -3.14 -30.76
CA GLU A 174 4.48 -4.10 -29.72
C GLU A 174 5.15 -3.80 -28.36
N ALA A 175 6.39 -3.33 -28.35
CA ALA A 175 7.03 -2.88 -27.11
C ALA A 175 6.28 -1.73 -26.42
N TRP A 176 5.69 -0.83 -27.21
CA TRP A 176 4.90 0.28 -26.70
C TRP A 176 3.48 -0.10 -26.34
N ILE A 177 2.89 -1.10 -27.01
CA ILE A 177 1.64 -1.74 -26.57
C ILE A 177 1.85 -2.38 -25.20
N TRP A 178 2.95 -3.10 -25.01
CA TRP A 178 3.32 -3.66 -23.72
C TRP A 178 3.56 -2.58 -22.66
N GLN A 179 4.23 -1.49 -23.00
CA GLN A 179 4.42 -0.35 -22.09
C GLN A 179 3.10 0.32 -21.70
N LEU A 180 2.13 0.42 -22.63
CA LEU A 180 0.77 0.89 -22.34
C LEU A 180 0.02 -0.09 -21.45
N ALA A 181 0.14 -1.40 -21.67
CA ALA A 181 -0.48 -2.42 -20.81
C ALA A 181 0.00 -2.28 -19.35
N LYS A 182 1.31 -2.11 -19.12
CA LYS A 182 1.87 -1.81 -17.80
C LYS A 182 1.32 -0.50 -17.22
N ALA A 183 1.16 0.55 -18.04
CA ALA A 183 0.59 1.80 -17.58
C ALA A 183 -0.86 1.65 -17.09
N TYR A 184 -1.72 0.86 -17.77
CA TYR A 184 -3.08 0.59 -17.28
C TYR A 184 -3.08 -0.16 -15.95
N VAL A 185 -2.16 -1.12 -15.76
CA VAL A 185 -1.96 -1.78 -14.46
C VAL A 185 -1.56 -0.76 -13.41
N CYS A 186 -0.59 0.11 -13.70
CA CYS A 186 -0.17 1.15 -12.77
C CYS A 186 -1.30 2.14 -12.43
N VAL A 187 -2.22 2.43 -13.34
CA VAL A 187 -3.42 3.25 -13.04
C VAL A 187 -4.31 2.55 -12.02
N ASN A 188 -4.66 1.27 -12.23
CA ASN A 188 -5.43 0.48 -11.27
C ASN A 188 -4.72 0.43 -9.90
N ASP A 189 -3.43 0.10 -9.91
CA ASP A 189 -2.62 -0.05 -8.71
C ASP A 189 -2.49 1.25 -7.93
N TYR A 190 -2.23 2.37 -8.59
CA TYR A 190 -2.15 3.68 -7.95
C TYR A 190 -3.50 4.11 -7.34
N GLY A 191 -4.60 3.88 -8.06
CA GLY A 191 -5.91 4.20 -7.52
C GLY A 191 -6.29 3.34 -6.31
N TYR A 192 -5.97 2.04 -6.34
CA TYR A 192 -6.20 1.15 -5.21
C TYR A 192 -5.28 1.50 -4.03
N HIS A 193 -4.02 1.79 -4.31
CA HIS A 193 -3.05 2.28 -3.33
C HIS A 193 -3.59 3.49 -2.56
N GLN A 194 -4.01 4.54 -3.25
CA GLN A 194 -4.45 5.78 -2.62
C GLN A 194 -5.68 5.59 -1.74
N LEU A 195 -6.70 4.87 -2.22
CA LEU A 195 -8.01 4.78 -1.57
C LEU A 195 -8.16 3.62 -0.59
N VAL A 196 -7.39 2.56 -0.77
CA VAL A 196 -7.51 1.33 0.01
C VAL A 196 -6.24 1.09 0.82
N SER A 197 -5.10 0.83 0.18
CA SER A 197 -3.86 0.51 0.91
C SER A 197 -3.43 1.63 1.85
N HIS A 198 -3.61 2.88 1.41
CA HIS A 198 -3.27 4.08 2.14
C HIS A 198 -4.47 4.61 2.95
N TRP A 199 -5.46 5.24 2.29
CA TRP A 199 -6.57 5.88 3.02
C TRP A 199 -7.36 4.92 3.90
N LEU A 200 -7.92 3.84 3.36
CA LEU A 200 -8.78 2.94 4.14
C LEU A 200 -7.98 2.22 5.23
N ASN A 201 -6.94 1.47 4.83
CA ASN A 201 -6.24 0.51 5.68
C ASN A 201 -5.26 1.18 6.66
N THR A 202 -5.10 2.51 6.61
CA THR A 202 -4.35 3.26 7.62
C THR A 202 -5.20 4.38 8.21
N HIS A 203 -5.39 5.50 7.50
CA HIS A 203 -6.09 6.68 8.00
C HIS A 203 -7.47 6.37 8.58
N ALA A 204 -8.36 5.79 7.77
CA ALA A 204 -9.77 5.64 8.12
C ALA A 204 -9.99 4.58 9.21
N VAL A 205 -9.31 3.44 9.13
CA VAL A 205 -9.45 2.37 10.14
C VAL A 205 -8.78 2.72 11.47
N MET A 206 -7.80 3.62 11.50
CA MET A 206 -7.14 4.01 12.75
C MET A 206 -7.97 4.98 13.59
N GLU A 207 -8.70 5.91 12.97
CA GLU A 207 -9.45 6.97 13.67
C GLU A 207 -10.43 6.45 14.75
N PRO A 208 -11.20 5.36 14.53
CA PRO A 208 -12.01 4.73 15.56
C PRO A 208 -11.27 4.33 16.84
N PHE A 209 -10.05 3.81 16.72
CA PHE A 209 -9.24 3.43 17.88
C PHE A 209 -8.83 4.67 18.70
N ILE A 210 -8.48 5.76 18.02
CA ILE A 210 -8.11 7.03 18.67
C ILE A 210 -9.26 7.56 19.50
N ILE A 211 -10.46 7.60 18.91
CA ILE A 211 -11.66 8.11 19.56
C ILE A 211 -11.99 7.25 20.79
N ALA A 212 -12.03 5.93 20.65
CA ALA A 212 -12.34 5.03 21.76
C ALA A 212 -11.27 5.10 22.87
N THR A 213 -9.98 5.17 22.53
CA THR A 213 -8.90 5.28 23.54
C THR A 213 -9.05 6.55 24.38
N ASN A 214 -9.34 7.69 23.76
CA ASN A 214 -9.52 8.94 24.51
C ASN A 214 -10.83 8.98 25.32
N ARG A 215 -11.85 8.23 24.92
CA ARG A 215 -13.16 8.19 25.61
C ARG A 215 -13.22 7.20 26.76
N GLN A 216 -12.50 6.08 26.65
CA GLN A 216 -12.63 4.94 27.57
C GLN A 216 -11.41 4.67 28.43
N LEU A 217 -10.21 5.10 28.01
CA LEU A 217 -8.98 4.86 28.77
C LEU A 217 -8.46 6.19 29.35
N SER A 218 -8.36 6.25 30.69
CA SER A 218 -7.74 7.38 31.38
C SER A 218 -6.34 7.66 30.87
N VAL A 219 -5.88 8.91 30.90
CA VAL A 219 -4.49 9.29 30.60
C VAL A 219 -3.46 8.57 31.49
N THR A 220 -3.89 8.05 32.64
CA THR A 220 -3.06 7.24 33.54
C THR A 220 -3.05 5.76 33.17
N HIS A 221 -3.99 5.28 32.35
CA HIS A 221 -4.15 3.88 31.98
C HIS A 221 -2.95 3.39 31.15
N PRO A 222 -2.38 2.20 31.44
CA PRO A 222 -1.18 1.72 30.75
C PRO A 222 -1.37 1.59 29.23
N VAL A 223 -2.54 1.09 28.78
CA VAL A 223 -2.83 0.97 27.34
C VAL A 223 -3.01 2.34 26.68
N HIS A 224 -3.50 3.36 27.40
CA HIS A 224 -3.54 4.72 26.87
C HIS A 224 -2.11 5.21 26.61
N LYS A 225 -1.22 5.10 27.61
CA LYS A 225 0.18 5.53 27.48
C LYS A 225 0.96 4.80 26.39
N LEU A 226 0.64 3.52 26.18
CA LEU A 226 1.21 2.70 25.11
C LEU A 226 0.78 3.19 23.73
N LEU A 227 -0.52 3.41 23.51
CA LEU A 227 -1.08 3.67 22.18
C LEU A 227 -1.07 5.16 21.79
N HIS A 228 -1.16 6.07 22.76
CA HIS A 228 -1.30 7.52 22.50
C HIS A 228 -0.25 8.13 21.56
N PRO A 229 1.06 7.81 21.65
CA PRO A 229 2.05 8.33 20.69
C PRO A 229 1.74 7.97 19.25
N HIS A 230 1.07 6.84 19.03
CA HIS A 230 0.76 6.31 17.70
C HIS A 230 -0.49 6.94 17.08
N TYR A 231 -1.06 7.95 17.74
CA TYR A 231 -2.24 8.69 17.31
C TYR A 231 -1.96 10.16 17.01
N ARG A 232 -0.72 10.63 17.19
CA ARG A 232 -0.32 12.01 16.95
C ARG A 232 -0.75 12.45 15.54
N ASP A 233 -1.45 13.58 15.49
CA ASP A 233 -1.94 14.25 14.27
C ASP A 233 -2.92 13.48 13.36
N THR A 234 -3.14 12.17 13.55
CA THR A 234 -4.04 11.36 12.70
C THR A 234 -5.44 11.95 12.55
N MET A 235 -6.08 12.37 13.64
CA MET A 235 -7.42 12.99 13.55
C MET A 235 -7.40 14.36 12.85
N ASN A 236 -6.32 15.12 13.01
CA ASN A 236 -6.16 16.43 12.39
C ASN A 236 -6.02 16.29 10.87
N ILE A 237 -5.12 15.41 10.41
CA ILE A 237 -4.97 15.15 8.97
C ILE A 237 -6.23 14.52 8.38
N ASN A 238 -6.88 13.57 9.08
CA ASN A 238 -8.13 12.97 8.60
C ASN A 238 -9.25 14.01 8.47
N SER A 239 -9.37 14.96 9.39
CA SER A 239 -10.37 16.04 9.28
C SER A 239 -10.15 16.89 8.04
N ARG A 240 -8.90 17.31 7.79
CA ARG A 240 -8.55 18.08 6.59
C ARG A 240 -8.74 17.27 5.31
N ALA A 241 -8.41 15.98 5.35
CA ALA A 241 -8.63 15.09 4.22
C ALA A 241 -10.12 15.01 3.88
N ARG A 242 -11.01 14.88 4.87
CA ARG A 242 -12.46 14.91 4.65
C ARG A 242 -12.96 16.21 4.06
N GLU A 243 -12.30 17.34 4.34
CA GLU A 243 -12.69 18.66 3.83
C GLU A 243 -12.17 18.92 2.41
N LEU A 244 -10.91 18.58 2.13
CA LEU A 244 -10.20 19.05 0.93
C LEU A 244 -9.72 17.92 0.00
N LEU A 245 -9.50 16.71 0.52
CA LEU A 245 -8.87 15.61 -0.21
C LEU A 245 -9.90 14.63 -0.77
N VAL A 246 -10.68 14.01 0.11
CA VAL A 246 -11.66 12.96 -0.22
C VAL A 246 -13.10 13.45 -0.30
N SER A 247 -13.32 14.76 -0.15
CA SER A 247 -14.61 15.40 -0.36
C SER A 247 -15.06 15.38 -1.82
N ALA A 248 -16.36 15.59 -2.05
CA ALA A 248 -16.90 15.81 -3.38
C ALA A 248 -16.23 17.04 -4.02
N GLY A 249 -15.63 16.87 -5.20
CA GLY A 249 -14.81 17.89 -5.87
C GLY A 249 -13.46 18.17 -5.19
N GLY A 250 -13.08 17.37 -4.19
CA GLY A 250 -11.77 17.40 -3.54
C GLY A 250 -10.64 16.89 -4.45
N ILE A 251 -9.41 16.96 -3.96
CA ILE A 251 -8.22 16.70 -4.77
C ILE A 251 -8.22 15.28 -5.35
N ILE A 252 -8.62 14.25 -4.58
CA ILE A 252 -8.65 12.86 -5.07
C ILE A 252 -9.62 12.71 -6.25
N GLU A 253 -10.82 13.30 -6.17
CA GLU A 253 -11.77 13.22 -7.28
C GLU A 253 -11.27 13.95 -8.55
N LEU A 254 -10.41 14.95 -8.38
CA LEU A 254 -9.83 15.71 -9.48
C LEU A 254 -8.64 14.99 -10.14
N THR A 255 -7.83 14.28 -9.36
CA THR A 255 -6.53 13.77 -9.82
C THR A 255 -6.49 12.26 -10.04
N VAL A 256 -7.39 11.48 -9.45
CA VAL A 256 -7.38 10.00 -9.55
C VAL A 256 -8.60 9.50 -10.33
N PHE A 257 -8.44 8.40 -11.07
CA PHE A 257 -9.45 7.93 -12.02
C PHE A 257 -10.83 7.64 -11.41
N GLN A 258 -10.91 7.26 -10.13
CA GLN A 258 -12.18 6.88 -9.50
C GLN A 258 -13.17 8.05 -9.44
N ARG A 259 -12.66 9.29 -9.45
CA ARG A 259 -13.47 10.52 -9.41
C ARG A 259 -14.54 10.41 -8.32
N LYS A 260 -15.79 10.75 -8.62
CA LYS A 260 -16.94 10.70 -7.70
C LYS A 260 -17.28 9.33 -7.10
N TYR A 261 -16.66 8.24 -7.56
CA TYR A 261 -16.85 6.89 -7.02
C TYR A 261 -15.75 6.48 -6.03
N ALA A 262 -14.77 7.36 -5.77
CA ALA A 262 -13.62 7.07 -4.91
C ALA A 262 -14.01 6.53 -3.52
N MET A 263 -14.87 7.26 -2.81
CA MET A 263 -15.29 6.86 -1.46
C MET A 263 -16.25 5.67 -1.46
N GLU A 264 -17.04 5.49 -2.52
CA GLU A 264 -17.87 4.29 -2.70
C GLU A 264 -16.99 3.04 -2.82
N MET A 265 -15.93 3.09 -3.64
CA MET A 265 -14.98 1.99 -3.81
C MET A 265 -14.31 1.62 -2.49
N SER A 266 -13.81 2.62 -1.75
CA SER A 266 -13.21 2.41 -0.42
C SER A 266 -14.21 1.76 0.56
N SER A 267 -15.45 2.24 0.59
CA SER A 267 -16.52 1.69 1.44
C SER A 267 -16.92 0.26 1.07
N VAL A 268 -16.97 -0.08 -0.22
CA VAL A 268 -17.25 -1.45 -0.67
C VAL A 268 -16.13 -2.39 -0.24
N THR A 269 -14.87 -2.00 -0.42
CA THR A 269 -13.72 -2.81 0.01
C THR A 269 -13.67 -3.00 1.53
N TYR A 270 -14.11 -2.01 2.32
CA TYR A 270 -14.16 -2.12 3.78
C TYR A 270 -15.04 -3.27 4.28
N LYS A 271 -16.03 -3.74 3.51
CA LYS A 271 -16.89 -4.87 3.89
C LYS A 271 -16.09 -6.16 4.14
N ASP A 272 -14.98 -6.32 3.44
CA ASP A 272 -14.09 -7.49 3.55
C ASP A 272 -12.88 -7.21 4.46
N TRP A 273 -12.82 -6.05 5.11
CA TRP A 273 -11.75 -5.73 6.05
C TRP A 273 -11.86 -6.61 7.30
N ASN A 274 -10.72 -7.17 7.72
CA ASN A 274 -10.60 -8.03 8.88
C ASN A 274 -9.41 -7.59 9.73
N PHE A 275 -9.68 -7.17 10.97
CA PHE A 275 -8.65 -6.66 11.88
C PHE A 275 -7.51 -7.68 12.13
N ASN A 276 -7.83 -8.97 12.24
CA ASN A 276 -6.81 -10.01 12.51
C ASN A 276 -5.85 -10.21 11.35
N GLU A 277 -6.25 -9.83 10.14
CA GLU A 277 -5.45 -9.95 8.93
C GLU A 277 -4.58 -8.71 8.67
N GLN A 278 -4.68 -7.66 9.50
CA GLN A 278 -3.84 -6.46 9.38
C GLN A 278 -2.47 -6.62 10.04
N ALA A 279 -2.30 -7.66 10.86
CA ALA A 279 -0.99 -8.06 11.35
C ALA A 279 -0.15 -8.59 10.18
N LEU A 280 1.07 -8.06 10.01
CA LEU A 280 1.89 -8.37 8.83
C LEU A 280 2.11 -9.89 8.60
N PRO A 281 2.42 -10.72 9.62
CA PRO A 281 2.55 -12.16 9.39
C PRO A 281 1.26 -12.81 8.88
N ASP A 282 0.10 -12.39 9.40
CA ASP A 282 -1.21 -12.92 9.01
C ASP A 282 -1.57 -12.47 7.58
N ASP A 283 -1.30 -11.22 7.20
CA ASP A 283 -1.44 -10.71 5.83
C ASP A 283 -0.58 -11.51 4.82
N LEU A 284 0.70 -11.72 5.14
CA LEU A 284 1.62 -12.46 4.27
C LEU A 284 1.17 -13.91 4.06
N ILE A 285 0.62 -14.56 5.10
CA ILE A 285 0.04 -15.91 4.99
C ILE A 285 -1.22 -15.87 4.14
N LYS A 286 -2.13 -14.92 4.39
CA LYS A 286 -3.39 -14.74 3.64
C LYS A 286 -3.12 -14.62 2.14
N ARG A 287 -2.15 -13.80 1.75
CA ARG A 287 -1.77 -13.58 0.35
C ARG A 287 -0.95 -14.72 -0.25
N GLY A 288 -0.60 -15.73 0.56
CA GLY A 288 0.22 -16.86 0.13
C GLY A 288 1.68 -16.49 -0.11
N MET A 289 2.16 -15.38 0.48
CA MET A 289 3.54 -14.90 0.39
C MET A 289 4.45 -15.52 1.46
N ALA A 290 3.86 -16.09 2.51
CA ALA A 290 4.55 -16.79 3.58
C ALA A 290 3.77 -18.02 4.04
N VAL A 291 4.45 -18.90 4.76
CA VAL A 291 3.84 -20.01 5.49
C VAL A 291 4.21 -19.93 6.97
N PRO A 292 3.36 -20.43 7.90
CA PRO A 292 3.73 -20.54 9.31
C PRO A 292 5.03 -21.33 9.50
N ASP A 293 5.93 -20.81 10.31
CA ASP A 293 7.18 -21.47 10.68
C ASP A 293 7.55 -21.08 12.12
N PRO A 294 7.17 -21.88 13.13
CA PRO A 294 7.48 -21.60 14.52
C PRO A 294 8.98 -21.56 14.86
N SER A 295 9.85 -22.08 13.99
CA SER A 295 11.30 -22.05 14.18
C SER A 295 11.93 -20.74 13.71
N SER A 296 11.23 -19.99 12.85
CA SER A 296 11.64 -18.67 12.40
C SER A 296 11.48 -17.63 13.53
N PRO A 297 12.41 -16.68 13.68
CA PRO A 297 12.27 -15.57 14.64
C PRO A 297 11.01 -14.73 14.40
N HIS A 298 10.47 -14.75 13.19
CA HIS A 298 9.26 -14.02 12.79
C HIS A 298 7.99 -14.90 12.78
N LYS A 299 8.08 -16.17 13.22
CA LYS A 299 6.99 -17.17 13.23
C LYS A 299 6.46 -17.55 11.84
N VAL A 300 7.06 -17.03 10.77
CA VAL A 300 6.73 -17.29 9.37
C VAL A 300 7.99 -17.44 8.52
N ARG A 301 7.87 -18.14 7.40
CA ARG A 301 8.88 -18.26 6.36
C ARG A 301 8.32 -17.73 5.04
N LEU A 302 9.02 -16.78 4.43
CA LEU A 302 8.65 -16.23 3.14
C LEU A 302 8.81 -17.27 2.03
N LEU A 303 7.91 -17.24 1.04
CA LEU A 303 8.03 -18.02 -0.19
C LEU A 303 8.78 -17.26 -1.29
N LEU A 304 8.87 -15.93 -1.14
CA LEU A 304 9.74 -15.05 -1.91
C LEU A 304 10.72 -14.40 -0.92
N GLU A 305 11.94 -14.94 -0.85
CA GLU A 305 12.92 -14.58 0.19
C GLU A 305 13.38 -13.12 0.10
N ASP A 306 13.68 -12.64 -1.10
CA ASP A 306 14.04 -11.23 -1.33
C ASP A 306 12.81 -10.38 -1.65
N TYR A 307 11.88 -10.29 -0.68
CA TYR A 307 10.72 -9.40 -0.71
C TYR A 307 10.97 -8.24 0.28
N PRO A 308 11.51 -7.08 -0.17
CA PRO A 308 12.01 -6.06 0.75
C PRO A 308 10.99 -5.54 1.77
N TYR A 309 9.75 -5.25 1.34
CA TYR A 309 8.67 -4.86 2.26
C TYR A 309 8.42 -5.91 3.36
N ALA A 310 8.31 -7.19 2.98
CA ALA A 310 8.02 -8.25 3.93
C ALA A 310 9.20 -8.54 4.86
N VAL A 311 10.43 -8.58 4.33
CA VAL A 311 11.63 -8.85 5.14
C VAL A 311 11.85 -7.76 6.18
N ASP A 312 11.84 -6.50 5.75
CA ASP A 312 12.09 -5.38 6.67
C ASP A 312 10.89 -5.19 7.61
N GLY A 313 9.67 -5.36 7.07
CA GLY A 313 8.43 -5.27 7.85
C GLY A 313 8.33 -6.32 8.95
N LEU A 314 8.74 -7.56 8.70
CA LEU A 314 8.72 -8.62 9.72
C LEU A 314 9.68 -8.32 10.88
N ALA A 315 10.84 -7.70 10.59
CA ALA A 315 11.76 -7.25 11.64
C ALA A 315 11.10 -6.16 12.52
N ILE A 316 10.45 -5.18 11.91
CA ILE A 316 9.72 -4.11 12.61
C ILE A 316 8.54 -4.67 13.42
N TRP A 317 7.72 -5.52 12.80
CA TRP A 317 6.59 -6.18 13.45
C TRP A 317 7.03 -6.95 14.71
N THR A 318 8.08 -7.77 14.59
CA THR A 318 8.62 -8.53 15.73
C THR A 318 9.12 -7.60 16.84
N ALA A 319 9.77 -6.49 16.51
CA ALA A 319 10.21 -5.51 17.50
C ALA A 319 9.03 -4.85 18.24
N ILE A 320 7.95 -4.51 17.51
CA ILE A 320 6.71 -3.96 18.08
C ILE A 320 6.03 -5.00 18.98
N GLU A 321 5.83 -6.23 18.49
CA GLU A 321 5.17 -7.30 19.25
C GLU A 321 5.91 -7.59 20.57
N GLN A 322 7.25 -7.65 20.53
CA GLN A 322 8.08 -7.83 21.73
C GLN A 322 7.95 -6.64 22.69
N TRP A 323 8.00 -5.41 22.19
CA TRP A 323 7.79 -4.21 23.01
C TRP A 323 6.45 -4.24 23.74
N VAL A 324 5.36 -4.49 23.01
CA VAL A 324 4.01 -4.56 23.56
C VAL A 324 3.90 -5.70 24.58
N THR A 325 4.48 -6.86 24.29
CA THR A 325 4.49 -8.02 25.21
C THR A 325 5.20 -7.68 26.52
N GLU A 326 6.42 -7.14 26.45
CA GLU A 326 7.20 -6.76 27.62
C GLU A 326 6.48 -5.67 28.45
N TYR A 327 5.90 -4.68 27.79
CA TYR A 327 5.20 -3.58 28.45
C TYR A 327 3.92 -4.05 29.15
N LEU A 328 3.06 -4.80 28.47
CA LEU A 328 1.78 -5.24 29.03
C LEU A 328 1.96 -6.25 30.15
N ALA A 329 3.01 -7.07 30.13
CA ALA A 329 3.32 -8.00 31.21
C ALA A 329 3.62 -7.31 32.56
N ILE A 330 3.98 -6.02 32.55
CA ILE A 330 4.18 -5.22 33.78
C ILE A 330 2.84 -4.98 34.49
N TYR A 331 1.77 -4.75 33.73
CA TYR A 331 0.47 -4.30 34.23
C TYR A 331 -0.59 -5.42 34.29
N TYR A 332 -0.51 -6.40 33.39
CA TYR A 332 -1.43 -7.54 33.30
C TYR A 332 -0.70 -8.85 33.56
N THR A 333 -0.64 -9.25 34.83
CA THR A 333 0.07 -10.47 35.26
C THR A 333 -0.68 -11.77 34.96
N SER A 334 -1.97 -11.67 34.61
CA SER A 334 -2.79 -12.80 34.17
C SER A 334 -4.01 -12.31 33.38
N ASP A 335 -4.64 -13.23 32.64
CA ASP A 335 -5.89 -12.96 31.93
C ASP A 335 -7.02 -12.47 32.86
N SER A 336 -7.02 -12.89 34.13
CA SER A 336 -8.03 -12.46 35.11
C SER A 336 -7.93 -10.96 35.46
N VAL A 337 -6.72 -10.40 35.48
CA VAL A 337 -6.49 -8.97 35.70
C VAL A 337 -7.05 -8.18 34.53
N LEU A 338 -6.78 -8.63 33.31
CA LEU A 338 -7.30 -8.02 32.08
C LEU A 338 -8.83 -8.09 31.99
N GLN A 339 -9.43 -9.22 32.36
CA GLN A 339 -10.89 -9.38 32.37
C GLN A 339 -11.58 -8.51 33.43
N SER A 340 -10.85 -8.13 34.48
CA SER A 340 -11.35 -7.25 35.55
C SER A 340 -11.18 -5.76 35.23
N ASP A 341 -10.45 -5.42 34.17
CA ASP A 341 -10.20 -4.03 33.76
C ASP A 341 -11.41 -3.45 33.03
N VAL A 342 -12.22 -2.68 33.75
CA VAL A 342 -13.46 -2.11 33.21
C VAL A 342 -13.24 -1.06 32.12
N GLU A 343 -12.14 -0.30 32.16
CA GLU A 343 -11.81 0.70 31.15
C GLU A 343 -11.40 -0.01 29.85
N LEU A 344 -10.54 -1.03 29.94
CA LEU A 344 -10.11 -1.81 28.79
C LEU A 344 -11.29 -2.55 28.11
N GLN A 345 -12.17 -3.16 28.90
CA GLN A 345 -13.34 -3.86 28.36
C GLN A 345 -14.30 -2.88 27.67
N ALA A 346 -14.50 -1.68 28.24
CA ALA A 346 -15.32 -0.64 27.63
C ALA A 346 -14.68 -0.09 26.34
N TRP A 347 -13.36 0.12 26.34
CA TRP A 347 -12.58 0.54 25.17
C TRP A 347 -12.75 -0.41 24.00
N TRP A 348 -12.48 -1.71 24.21
CA TRP A 348 -12.56 -2.68 23.12
C TRP A 348 -14.00 -2.87 22.62
N LYS A 349 -14.97 -2.81 23.53
CA LYS A 349 -16.39 -2.84 23.17
C LYS A 349 -16.75 -1.65 22.28
N GLU A 350 -16.35 -0.43 22.63
CA GLU A 350 -16.65 0.76 21.82
C GLU A 350 -15.95 0.71 20.45
N VAL A 351 -14.68 0.30 20.39
CA VAL A 351 -13.96 0.07 19.12
C VAL A 351 -14.78 -0.83 18.19
N ARG A 352 -15.25 -1.98 18.68
CA ARG A 352 -16.00 -2.96 17.87
C ARG A 352 -17.42 -2.50 17.53
N GLU A 353 -18.18 -2.06 18.53
CA GLU A 353 -19.64 -1.87 18.40
C GLU A 353 -20.02 -0.48 17.89
N VAL A 354 -19.13 0.51 18.04
CA VAL A 354 -19.35 1.89 17.59
C VAL A 354 -18.34 2.27 16.52
N GLY A 355 -17.05 2.15 16.83
CA GLY A 355 -15.96 2.58 15.95
C GLY A 355 -15.96 1.88 14.59
N HIS A 356 -15.97 0.55 14.61
CA HIS A 356 -16.12 -0.32 13.45
C HIS A 356 -17.50 -1.00 13.44
N GLY A 357 -18.54 -0.27 13.83
CA GLY A 357 -19.88 -0.80 14.10
C GLY A 357 -20.54 -1.57 12.95
N ASP A 358 -20.19 -1.25 11.70
CA ASP A 358 -20.68 -1.95 10.51
C ASP A 358 -20.20 -3.41 10.44
N LEU A 359 -19.06 -3.71 11.08
CA LEU A 359 -18.45 -5.05 11.14
C LEU A 359 -18.54 -5.69 12.53
N LYS A 360 -19.30 -5.10 13.48
CA LYS A 360 -19.33 -5.54 14.89
C LYS A 360 -19.69 -7.02 15.09
N ASP A 361 -20.48 -7.57 14.18
CA ASP A 361 -21.01 -8.93 14.24
C ASP A 361 -20.07 -9.96 13.58
N ALA A 362 -18.96 -9.51 12.99
CA ALA A 362 -17.98 -10.39 12.38
C ALA A 362 -17.32 -11.31 13.42
N ALA A 363 -17.28 -12.61 13.12
CA ALA A 363 -16.84 -13.62 14.07
C ALA A 363 -15.34 -13.51 14.45
N TRP A 364 -14.54 -12.86 13.59
CA TRP A 364 -13.10 -12.74 13.75
C TRP A 364 -12.68 -11.72 14.82
N TRP A 365 -13.55 -10.84 15.31
CA TRP A 365 -13.14 -9.89 16.36
C TRP A 365 -12.57 -10.61 17.60
N PRO A 366 -11.34 -10.25 18.04
CA PRO A 366 -10.80 -10.69 19.33
C PRO A 366 -11.83 -10.50 20.44
N LYS A 367 -11.93 -11.49 21.35
CA LYS A 367 -12.88 -11.41 22.47
C LYS A 367 -12.35 -10.53 23.59
N MET A 368 -11.05 -10.20 23.56
CA MET A 368 -10.36 -9.38 24.55
C MET A 368 -10.48 -9.96 25.97
N LYS A 369 -10.21 -11.27 26.07
CA LYS A 369 -10.25 -12.04 27.33
C LYS A 369 -8.86 -12.47 27.80
N THR A 370 -7.86 -12.45 26.92
CA THR A 370 -6.50 -12.87 27.22
C THR A 370 -5.49 -11.77 26.98
N VAL A 371 -4.38 -11.78 27.72
CA VAL A 371 -3.28 -10.83 27.52
C VAL A 371 -2.68 -10.98 26.12
N ALA A 372 -2.65 -12.20 25.57
CA ALA A 372 -2.18 -12.45 24.21
C ALA A 372 -3.05 -11.77 23.14
N GLU A 373 -4.38 -11.75 23.31
CA GLU A 373 -5.28 -10.99 22.43
C GLU A 373 -5.01 -9.48 22.50
N LEU A 374 -4.80 -8.93 23.70
CA LEU A 374 -4.45 -7.52 23.87
C LEU A 374 -3.10 -7.18 23.23
N VAL A 375 -2.09 -8.04 23.42
CA VAL A 375 -0.77 -7.88 22.80
C VAL A 375 -0.91 -7.83 21.28
N LYS A 376 -1.61 -8.80 20.68
CA LYS A 376 -1.79 -8.83 19.22
C LYS A 376 -2.55 -7.60 18.73
N ALA A 377 -3.63 -7.20 19.41
CA ALA A 377 -4.41 -6.02 19.04
C ALA A 377 -3.59 -4.72 19.12
N CYS A 378 -2.87 -4.49 20.22
CA CYS A 378 -2.01 -3.32 20.37
C CYS A 378 -0.86 -3.33 19.35
N ALA A 379 -0.23 -4.48 19.09
CA ALA A 379 0.81 -4.58 18.06
C ALA A 379 0.28 -4.27 16.66
N THR A 380 -0.92 -4.77 16.31
CA THR A 380 -1.60 -4.43 15.05
C THR A 380 -1.90 -2.94 14.93
N ILE A 381 -2.41 -2.30 15.98
CA ILE A 381 -2.70 -0.86 15.99
C ILE A 381 -1.42 -0.05 15.80
N ILE A 382 -0.35 -0.39 16.54
CA ILE A 382 0.95 0.29 16.42
C ILE A 382 1.54 0.09 15.03
N TRP A 383 1.54 -1.14 14.51
CA TRP A 383 1.98 -1.45 13.14
C TRP A 383 1.23 -0.63 12.09
N THR A 384 -0.10 -0.58 12.20
CA THR A 384 -0.97 0.15 11.26
C THR A 384 -0.69 1.65 11.29
N GLY A 385 -0.61 2.23 12.50
CA GLY A 385 -0.35 3.66 12.68
C GLY A 385 1.07 4.09 12.33
N SER A 386 2.04 3.18 12.36
CA SER A 386 3.46 3.48 12.11
C SER A 386 3.96 2.88 10.79
N ALA A 387 4.51 1.67 10.84
CA ALA A 387 5.26 1.05 9.75
C ALA A 387 4.43 0.75 8.50
N LEU A 388 3.16 0.33 8.66
CA LEU A 388 2.28 0.12 7.51
C LEU A 388 2.04 1.43 6.77
N HIS A 389 1.61 2.47 7.49
CA HIS A 389 1.43 3.81 6.95
C HIS A 389 2.72 4.33 6.31
N ALA A 390 3.86 4.23 6.98
CA ALA A 390 5.14 4.67 6.43
C ALA A 390 5.48 4.00 5.08
N ALA A 391 5.27 2.67 4.99
CA ALA A 391 5.55 1.89 3.78
C ALA A 391 4.68 2.29 2.58
N VAL A 392 3.47 2.81 2.80
CA VAL A 392 2.56 3.25 1.72
C VAL A 392 2.48 4.76 1.53
N ASN A 393 3.01 5.55 2.46
CA ASN A 393 2.94 7.01 2.41
C ASN A 393 4.23 7.64 1.86
N PHE A 394 5.39 7.37 2.45
CA PHE A 394 6.63 8.12 2.13
C PHE A 394 7.29 7.71 0.81
N GLY A 395 6.77 6.68 0.14
CA GLY A 395 7.12 6.28 -1.22
C GLY A 395 6.34 7.02 -2.32
N GLN A 396 5.31 7.81 -1.96
CA GLN A 396 4.42 8.48 -2.91
C GLN A 396 5.17 9.39 -3.88
N TYR A 397 5.87 10.42 -3.40
CA TYR A 397 6.66 11.28 -4.28
C TYR A 397 7.86 10.55 -4.91
N PRO A 398 8.66 9.76 -4.17
CA PRO A 398 9.81 9.06 -4.74
C PRO A 398 9.51 8.17 -5.96
N TYR A 399 8.38 7.46 -5.96
CA TYR A 399 7.95 6.58 -7.06
C TYR A 399 6.94 7.23 -8.01
N ALA A 400 5.94 7.96 -7.49
CA ALA A 400 4.84 8.51 -8.28
C ALA A 400 4.94 10.01 -8.58
N GLY A 401 5.98 10.69 -8.09
CA GLY A 401 6.34 12.05 -8.51
C GLY A 401 6.67 12.15 -10.01
N TYR A 402 6.91 11.01 -10.67
CA TYR A 402 7.01 10.90 -12.13
C TYR A 402 5.84 10.07 -12.70
N HIS A 403 4.81 10.76 -13.17
CA HIS A 403 3.55 10.12 -13.60
C HIS A 403 3.66 9.09 -14.73
N PRO A 404 4.64 9.14 -15.65
CA PRO A 404 4.84 8.02 -16.58
C PRO A 404 5.10 6.68 -15.88
N ASN A 405 5.75 6.69 -14.70
CA ASN A 405 5.97 5.49 -13.88
C ASN A 405 4.68 5.02 -13.18
N LYS A 406 4.02 5.93 -12.46
CA LYS A 406 2.78 5.66 -11.70
C LYS A 406 1.70 6.69 -12.07
N PRO A 407 1.02 6.51 -13.21
CA PRO A 407 -0.06 7.41 -13.62
C PRO A 407 -1.29 7.23 -12.72
N SER A 408 -1.96 8.33 -12.40
CA SER A 408 -3.18 8.34 -11.57
C SER A 408 -4.48 8.17 -12.37
N ALA A 409 -4.42 8.33 -13.70
CA ALA A 409 -5.53 8.11 -14.60
C ALA A 409 -5.08 7.67 -16.00
N SER A 410 -5.99 7.03 -16.73
CA SER A 410 -5.90 6.81 -18.17
C SER A 410 -7.15 7.33 -18.87
N ARG A 411 -7.02 7.74 -20.13
CA ARG A 411 -8.00 8.57 -20.85
C ARG A 411 -8.45 8.00 -22.18
N ARG A 412 -7.80 6.94 -22.64
CA ARG A 412 -8.01 6.34 -23.97
C ARG A 412 -7.92 4.82 -23.86
N PRO A 413 -8.59 4.07 -24.74
CA PRO A 413 -8.35 2.64 -24.89
C PRO A 413 -6.99 2.35 -25.51
N MET A 414 -6.57 1.09 -25.48
CA MET A 414 -5.43 0.60 -26.26
C MET A 414 -5.65 0.92 -27.76
N PRO A 415 -4.63 1.42 -28.48
CA PRO A 415 -4.73 1.57 -29.93
C PRO A 415 -4.89 0.20 -30.62
N GLU A 416 -5.90 0.08 -31.47
CA GLU A 416 -6.18 -1.14 -32.22
C GLU A 416 -5.45 -1.14 -33.58
N PRO A 417 -5.00 -2.29 -34.10
CA PRO A 417 -4.44 -2.37 -35.45
C PRO A 417 -5.33 -1.70 -36.51
N ASP A 418 -4.70 -1.18 -37.57
CA ASP A 418 -5.36 -0.47 -38.68
C ASP A 418 -6.08 0.86 -38.31
N THR A 419 -5.89 1.37 -37.10
CA THR A 419 -6.37 2.71 -36.69
C THR A 419 -5.32 3.81 -36.86
N GLU A 420 -5.75 5.07 -36.91
CA GLU A 420 -4.82 6.22 -36.95
C GLU A 420 -3.99 6.30 -35.66
N GLU A 421 -4.57 5.96 -34.52
CA GLU A 421 -3.90 5.90 -33.22
C GLU A 421 -2.78 4.85 -33.19
N TYR A 422 -2.99 3.67 -33.78
CA TYR A 422 -1.95 2.63 -33.86
C TYR A 422 -0.83 3.06 -34.82
N ALA A 423 -1.19 3.65 -35.96
CA ALA A 423 -0.21 4.27 -36.85
C ALA A 423 0.55 5.42 -36.16
N LEU A 424 -0.11 6.17 -35.24
CA LEU A 424 0.54 7.17 -34.39
C LEU A 424 1.48 6.55 -33.37
N LEU A 425 1.11 5.43 -32.75
CA LEU A 425 1.95 4.71 -31.81
C LEU A 425 3.24 4.23 -32.48
N ALA A 426 3.15 3.75 -33.73
CA ALA A 426 4.33 3.31 -34.48
C ALA A 426 5.30 4.46 -34.85
N ARG A 427 4.78 5.67 -35.13
CA ARG A 427 5.59 6.83 -35.56
C ARG A 427 6.06 7.74 -34.41
N ASP A 428 5.25 7.89 -33.37
CA ASP A 428 5.48 8.80 -32.23
C ASP A 428 4.87 8.20 -30.95
N PRO A 429 5.49 7.13 -30.41
CA PRO A 429 4.89 6.36 -29.33
C PRO A 429 4.80 7.13 -28.01
N GLU A 430 5.79 7.97 -27.68
CA GLU A 430 5.78 8.78 -26.46
C GLU A 430 4.59 9.73 -26.41
N LYS A 431 4.22 10.30 -27.57
CA LYS A 431 3.04 11.16 -27.68
C LYS A 431 1.75 10.39 -27.44
N VAL A 432 1.63 9.16 -27.94
CA VAL A 432 0.46 8.31 -27.64
C VAL A 432 0.43 7.97 -26.16
N PHE A 433 1.57 7.57 -25.59
CA PHE A 433 1.70 7.25 -24.17
C PHE A 433 1.23 8.39 -23.27
N ILE A 434 1.76 9.62 -23.46
CA ILE A 434 1.36 10.82 -22.70
C ILE A 434 -0.09 11.21 -22.95
N ARG A 435 -0.64 10.97 -24.14
CA ARG A 435 -2.06 11.20 -24.45
C ARG A 435 -2.98 10.20 -23.76
N THR A 436 -2.51 8.98 -23.50
CA THR A 436 -3.27 7.93 -22.83
C THR A 436 -3.28 8.12 -21.32
N ILE A 437 -2.14 8.39 -20.69
CA ILE A 437 -2.05 8.52 -19.23
C ILE A 437 -2.53 9.89 -18.73
N THR A 438 -2.41 10.12 -17.41
CA THR A 438 -2.75 11.35 -16.67
C THR A 438 -2.41 12.62 -17.44
N ASN A 439 -3.38 13.53 -17.54
CA ASN A 439 -3.15 14.79 -18.24
C ASN A 439 -2.25 15.74 -17.44
N GLN A 440 -1.68 16.75 -18.11
CA GLN A 440 -0.72 17.66 -17.51
C GLN A 440 -1.27 18.44 -16.30
N MET A 441 -2.54 18.87 -16.34
CA MET A 441 -3.14 19.62 -15.24
C MET A 441 -3.31 18.73 -14.01
N GLN A 442 -3.83 17.52 -14.18
CA GLN A 442 -3.96 16.53 -13.12
C GLN A 442 -2.60 16.15 -12.55
N ALA A 443 -1.60 15.95 -13.40
CA ALA A 443 -0.25 15.62 -12.98
C ALA A 443 0.39 16.74 -12.14
N ILE A 444 0.22 18.01 -12.51
CA ILE A 444 0.74 19.13 -11.71
C ILE A 444 0.11 19.13 -10.30
N ILE A 445 -1.21 18.97 -10.20
CA ILE A 445 -1.91 18.95 -8.92
C ILE A 445 -1.48 17.73 -8.09
N GLY A 446 -1.47 16.55 -8.72
CA GLY A 446 -1.09 15.29 -8.08
C GLY A 446 0.35 15.31 -7.57
N ILE A 447 1.32 15.72 -8.38
CA ILE A 447 2.73 15.82 -7.96
C ILE A 447 2.89 16.78 -6.78
N SER A 448 2.23 17.95 -6.81
CA SER A 448 2.27 18.89 -5.69
C SER A 448 1.67 18.31 -4.41
N LEU A 449 0.58 17.54 -4.51
CA LEU A 449 0.01 16.83 -3.37
C LEU A 449 0.99 15.78 -2.83
N LEU A 450 1.52 14.90 -3.69
CA LEU A 450 2.43 13.84 -3.27
C LEU A 450 3.70 14.38 -2.63
N GLU A 451 4.19 15.54 -3.09
CA GLU A 451 5.33 16.24 -2.49
C GLU A 451 5.05 16.61 -1.03
N ILE A 452 3.87 17.14 -0.73
CA ILE A 452 3.49 17.47 0.65
C ILE A 452 3.36 16.18 1.46
N LEU A 453 2.62 15.20 0.92
CA LEU A 453 2.32 13.95 1.63
C LEU A 453 3.53 13.04 1.87
N SER A 454 4.66 13.30 1.22
CA SER A 454 5.87 12.47 1.37
C SER A 454 6.95 13.12 2.24
N LYS A 455 6.69 14.29 2.83
CA LYS A 455 7.66 15.02 3.66
C LYS A 455 7.50 14.66 5.13
N HIS A 456 8.61 14.42 5.81
CA HIS A 456 8.60 14.46 7.27
C HIS A 456 8.68 15.90 7.75
N SER A 457 7.88 16.26 8.76
CA SER A 457 8.02 17.53 9.46
C SER A 457 9.32 17.55 10.29
N SER A 458 9.81 18.74 10.60
CA SER A 458 11.01 18.92 11.44
C SER A 458 10.81 18.48 12.89
N ASP A 459 9.55 18.42 13.35
CA ASP A 459 9.14 18.04 14.70
C ASP A 459 8.53 16.63 14.78
N GLU A 460 8.73 15.83 13.74
CA GLU A 460 8.26 14.45 13.67
C GLU A 460 8.85 13.58 14.80
N ILE A 461 8.06 12.65 15.32
CA ILE A 461 8.48 11.69 16.34
C ILE A 461 8.44 10.29 15.76
N TYR A 462 9.63 9.70 15.57
CA TYR A 462 9.78 8.38 14.95
C TYR A 462 9.48 7.23 15.92
N LEU A 463 9.22 6.05 15.34
CA LEU A 463 9.01 4.82 16.08
C LEU A 463 10.20 4.56 17.01
N GLY A 464 9.91 4.26 18.28
CA GLY A 464 10.95 4.12 19.31
C GLY A 464 11.38 5.44 19.96
N GLN A 465 10.79 6.56 19.57
CA GLN A 465 10.95 7.86 20.23
C GLN A 465 9.64 8.29 20.92
N ARG A 466 9.75 9.24 21.85
CA ARG A 466 8.61 9.91 22.50
C ARG A 466 8.88 11.39 22.63
N ASP A 467 7.79 12.16 22.66
CA ASP A 467 7.79 13.61 22.85
C ASP A 467 8.37 14.04 24.22
N THR A 468 8.13 13.24 25.26
CA THR A 468 8.49 13.54 26.64
C THR A 468 9.17 12.33 27.29
N PRO A 469 10.35 12.49 27.90
CA PRO A 469 11.02 11.40 28.60
C PRO A 469 10.29 10.97 29.89
N GLU A 470 9.53 11.87 30.52
CA GLU A 470 8.79 11.62 31.77
C GLU A 470 7.35 11.09 31.58
N TRP A 471 7.02 10.53 30.41
CA TRP A 471 5.68 9.99 30.09
C TRP A 471 5.18 8.92 31.09
N THR A 472 6.09 8.30 31.84
CA THR A 472 5.77 7.42 32.98
C THR A 472 6.86 7.47 34.05
N SER A 473 6.48 7.28 35.31
CA SER A 473 7.40 7.11 36.43
C SER A 473 7.80 5.64 36.66
N ASP A 474 7.23 4.70 35.89
CA ASP A 474 7.51 3.28 36.03
C ASP A 474 8.83 2.90 35.34
N ALA A 475 9.85 2.60 36.15
CA ALA A 475 11.18 2.26 35.67
C ALA A 475 11.20 1.03 34.77
N LYS A 476 10.32 0.04 34.98
CA LYS A 476 10.28 -1.18 34.14
C LYS A 476 9.78 -0.85 32.74
N ALA A 477 8.79 0.03 32.64
CA ALA A 477 8.26 0.50 31.37
C ALA A 477 9.30 1.31 30.58
N LEU A 478 10.03 2.20 31.26
CA LEU A 478 11.12 2.97 30.66
C LEU A 478 12.25 2.06 30.14
N GLU A 479 12.60 1.03 30.91
CA GLU A 479 13.64 0.07 30.50
C GLU A 479 13.20 -0.77 29.29
N ALA A 480 11.95 -1.25 29.28
CA ALA A 480 11.39 -1.96 28.14
C ALA A 480 11.34 -1.08 26.87
N PHE A 481 11.02 0.21 27.02
CA PHE A 481 11.02 1.15 25.89
C PHE A 481 12.42 1.41 25.35
N LYS A 482 13.42 1.50 26.24
CA LYS A 482 14.83 1.60 25.84
C LYS A 482 15.27 0.39 25.02
N ARG A 483 14.90 -0.84 25.45
CA ARG A 483 15.19 -2.06 24.67
C ARG A 483 14.51 -2.05 23.31
N PHE A 484 13.29 -1.53 23.22
CA PHE A 484 12.61 -1.34 21.94
C PHE A 484 13.39 -0.41 21.01
N GLY A 485 13.83 0.76 21.50
CA GLY A 485 14.67 1.67 20.73
C GLY A 485 15.95 1.02 20.23
N THR A 486 16.70 0.33 21.10
CA THR A 486 17.92 -0.39 20.70
C THR A 486 17.67 -1.47 19.64
N ARG A 487 16.54 -2.18 19.69
CA ARG A 487 16.17 -3.14 18.64
C ARG A 487 15.94 -2.45 17.30
N LEU A 488 15.25 -1.31 17.29
CA LEU A 488 15.00 -0.54 16.06
C LEU A 488 16.29 0.02 15.45
N GLU A 489 17.22 0.52 16.27
CA GLU A 489 18.56 0.94 15.80
C GLU A 489 19.35 -0.23 15.18
N GLY A 490 19.19 -1.44 15.73
CA GLY A 490 19.71 -2.66 15.12
C GLY A 490 19.11 -2.95 13.74
N ILE A 491 17.80 -2.73 13.59
CA ILE A 491 17.08 -2.91 12.32
C ILE A 491 17.53 -1.88 11.28
N GLU A 492 17.82 -0.63 11.67
CA GLU A 492 18.42 0.38 10.77
C GLU A 492 19.71 -0.15 10.12
N SER A 493 20.59 -0.73 10.92
CA SER A 493 21.85 -1.32 10.45
C SER A 493 21.59 -2.52 9.52
N GLN A 494 20.60 -3.36 9.86
CA GLN A 494 20.19 -4.49 9.04
C GLN A 494 19.68 -4.05 7.66
N VAL A 495 18.80 -3.05 7.60
CA VAL A 495 18.24 -2.54 6.32
C VAL A 495 19.36 -2.04 5.42
N VAL A 496 20.31 -1.26 5.96
CA VAL A 496 21.47 -0.78 5.19
C VAL A 496 22.33 -1.94 4.68
N ALA A 497 22.60 -2.94 5.53
CA ALA A 497 23.39 -4.10 5.14
C ALA A 497 22.70 -4.93 4.04
N LEU A 498 21.39 -5.14 4.14
CA LEU A 498 20.60 -5.86 3.13
C LEU A 498 20.57 -5.10 1.80
N ASN A 499 20.41 -3.78 1.84
CA ASN A 499 20.46 -2.94 0.63
C ASN A 499 21.84 -2.92 -0.03
N GLY A 500 22.92 -3.15 0.75
CA GLY A 500 24.28 -3.31 0.24
C GLY A 500 24.63 -4.72 -0.26
N ASN A 501 23.76 -5.72 -0.08
CA ASN A 501 24.03 -7.10 -0.47
C ASN A 501 23.72 -7.32 -1.97
N PRO A 502 24.72 -7.60 -2.82
CA PRO A 502 24.52 -7.76 -4.27
C PRO A 502 23.70 -9.01 -4.65
N GLN A 503 23.51 -9.95 -3.73
CA GLN A 503 22.65 -11.13 -3.96
C GLN A 503 21.15 -10.79 -3.84
N LEU A 504 20.80 -9.69 -3.17
CA LEU A 504 19.41 -9.25 -2.97
C LEU A 504 19.02 -8.22 -4.05
N LYS A 505 18.63 -8.74 -5.22
CA LYS A 505 18.40 -7.95 -6.43
C LYS A 505 17.16 -7.04 -6.36
N ASN A 506 16.14 -7.39 -5.55
CA ASN A 506 14.89 -6.65 -5.48
C ASN A 506 14.99 -5.38 -4.59
N ARG A 507 16.09 -5.23 -3.85
CA ARG A 507 16.34 -4.11 -2.92
C ARG A 507 16.55 -2.77 -3.60
N ASN A 508 17.23 -2.75 -4.74
CA ASN A 508 17.64 -1.53 -5.43
C ASN A 508 17.02 -1.39 -6.83
N GLY A 509 16.90 -2.50 -7.56
CA GLY A 509 16.38 -2.52 -8.92
C GLY A 509 17.23 -1.79 -9.96
N PRO A 510 16.79 -1.83 -11.23
CA PRO A 510 17.35 -1.01 -12.30
C PRO A 510 17.38 0.49 -11.98
N ALA A 511 16.41 1.00 -11.22
CA ALA A 511 16.36 2.42 -10.84
C ALA A 511 17.47 2.84 -9.85
N GLN A 512 18.24 1.89 -9.31
CA GLN A 512 19.25 2.11 -8.27
C GLN A 512 18.69 2.90 -7.08
N PHE A 513 17.49 2.52 -6.66
CA PHE A 513 16.76 3.15 -5.57
C PHE A 513 16.63 2.15 -4.42
N PRO A 514 17.49 2.22 -3.39
CA PRO A 514 17.45 1.33 -2.24
C PRO A 514 16.12 1.42 -1.48
N TYR A 515 15.55 0.28 -1.12
CA TYR A 515 14.33 0.22 -0.32
C TYR A 515 14.61 0.64 1.13
N MET A 516 14.24 1.87 1.48
CA MET A 516 14.47 2.47 2.80
C MET A 516 13.18 2.85 3.53
N LEU A 517 11.99 2.57 2.95
CA LEU A 517 10.69 2.98 3.50
C LEU A 517 10.38 2.39 4.88
N LEU A 518 11.05 1.29 5.25
CA LEU A 518 10.95 0.65 6.57
C LEU A 518 12.24 0.79 7.40
N TYR A 519 13.07 1.79 7.09
CA TYR A 519 14.15 2.22 7.96
C TYR A 519 13.56 3.04 9.13
N PRO A 520 13.68 2.61 10.40
CA PRO A 520 13.01 3.26 11.55
C PRO A 520 13.31 4.75 11.73
N ASN A 521 14.59 5.13 11.62
CA ASN A 521 15.08 6.46 11.96
C ASN A 521 14.93 6.82 13.46
N THR A 522 14.92 5.80 14.32
CA THR A 522 14.93 5.89 15.78
C THR A 522 16.20 6.58 16.29
N SER A 523 17.34 6.34 15.65
CA SER A 523 18.65 6.89 16.06
C SER A 523 18.82 8.39 15.74
N ASP A 524 17.95 8.97 14.92
CA ASP A 524 18.06 10.35 14.50
C ASP A 524 17.40 11.30 15.50
N HIS A 525 18.25 12.00 16.25
CA HIS A 525 17.85 13.11 17.13
C HIS A 525 18.28 14.47 16.55
N THR A 526 18.67 14.51 15.27
CA THR A 526 19.28 15.67 14.62
C THR A 526 18.41 16.28 13.52
N GLY A 527 17.26 15.67 13.20
CA GLY A 527 16.37 16.11 12.13
C GLY A 527 16.85 15.75 10.72
N LYS A 528 17.75 14.77 10.57
CA LYS A 528 18.29 14.36 9.25
C LYS A 528 17.26 13.69 8.34
N ALA A 529 16.12 13.26 8.87
CA ALA A 529 15.03 12.72 8.08
C ALA A 529 13.96 13.75 7.68
N GLU A 530 14.10 15.02 8.07
CA GLU A 530 13.20 16.10 7.65
C GLU A 530 13.09 16.18 6.12
N GLY A 531 11.87 16.39 5.62
CA GLY A 531 11.59 16.57 4.19
C GLY A 531 11.44 15.25 3.41
N LEU A 532 11.75 15.31 2.11
CA LEU A 532 11.54 14.21 1.14
C LEU A 532 12.69 13.19 1.16
N THR A 533 12.67 12.27 2.12
CA THR A 533 13.82 11.37 2.35
C THR A 533 13.58 9.92 1.94
N ALA A 534 12.33 9.51 1.69
CA ALA A 534 11.96 8.12 1.36
C ALA A 534 12.43 7.10 2.41
N ARG A 535 12.44 7.50 3.69
CA ARG A 535 12.84 6.68 4.84
C ARG A 535 12.29 7.29 6.13
N GLY A 536 12.26 6.50 7.21
CA GLY A 536 11.77 6.94 8.51
C GLY A 536 10.36 6.43 8.76
N ILE A 537 10.15 5.87 9.95
CA ILE A 537 8.85 5.37 10.39
C ILE A 537 8.35 6.27 11.51
N PRO A 538 7.43 7.22 11.26
CA PRO A 538 6.76 7.97 12.31
C PRO A 538 6.02 7.05 13.30
N ASN A 539 5.76 7.54 14.50
CA ASN A 539 4.90 6.81 15.44
C ASN A 539 3.47 6.66 14.93
N SER A 540 2.97 7.62 14.14
CA SER A 540 1.57 7.77 13.78
C SER A 540 1.37 8.20 12.32
N ILE A 541 0.11 8.49 11.98
CA ILE A 541 -0.31 8.98 10.67
C ILE A 541 -0.31 10.52 10.74
N SER A 542 0.87 11.13 10.56
CA SER A 542 1.19 12.49 11.04
C SER A 542 1.50 13.53 9.96
N ILE A 543 1.12 13.26 8.71
CA ILE A 543 1.50 14.05 7.54
C ILE A 543 0.70 15.34 7.32
#